data_AF-B3S7L5-F1
#
_entry.id   AF-B3S7L5-F1
#
_cell.length_a   1.000
_cell.length_b   1.000
_cell.length_c   1.000
_cell.angle_alpha   90.00
_cell.angle_beta   90.00
_cell.angle_gamma   90.00
#
_symmetry.space_group_name_H-M   'P 1'
#
loop_
_entity.id
_entity.type
_entity.pdbx_description
1 polymer ?
#
loop_
_entity_poly.entity_id
_entity_poly.type
_entity_poly.pdbx_seq_one_letter_code
_entity_poly.pdbx_strand_id
1 'polypeptide(L)'
;MTNLMQDYTRFQRQMRDERVLIRSGSVTRSEVDGKLNKSPSVAALLHAEITRLIDGFRGMISSSSLVTSAKLFLNSFNGIPEWQKSNNWMPITASKHCCGCAKEFSFIRKNRHCRVCGALICAECSSEDLLLYVPNESSDKYNVKWSIINDFGCPSSEPTICIYLRVCTECQSALSNLLVHQAECNEKQVQVKVKETDAEKFFKEISAIHNKLASIKAKVQESLPKYQKSIESMGIDSGSPKSSPNIQNNIQALAKLQIDISDELSSFILSLQPLKNIKSQNSTQNKLLECVKMGSIKFYYDNITVFRTMKIRLENAVPPEVLTEIQSEVNKNAINGTYIYVKQLIMEYLILSQLHHFQNELADVILPCEKVSFIELQKCITARNEDFSKHINTIDTFLKYQLELQTSFFTLLDIWYNKYLEYGNATVRFPCTMLLML
;
A
#
# COMPACT_ATOMS: atom_id res chain seq x y z
N MET A 1 -27.36 -38.79 14.39
CA MET A 1 -27.72 -37.38 14.10
C MET A 1 -27.17 -36.42 15.16
N THR A 2 -27.21 -36.78 16.45
CA THR A 2 -26.67 -36.00 17.58
C THR A 2 -25.13 -35.85 17.58
N ASN A 3 -24.37 -36.90 17.24
CA ASN A 3 -22.89 -36.83 17.26
C ASN A 3 -22.30 -35.90 16.18
N LEU A 4 -22.76 -35.97 14.93
CA LEU A 4 -22.31 -35.08 13.84
C LEU A 4 -22.63 -33.60 14.08
N MET A 5 -23.78 -33.31 14.69
CA MET A 5 -24.17 -31.94 15.01
C MET A 5 -23.37 -31.39 16.19
N GLN A 6 -22.98 -32.26 17.14
CA GLN A 6 -22.04 -31.93 18.22
C GLN A 6 -20.61 -31.71 17.69
N ASP A 7 -20.14 -32.52 16.76
CA ASP A 7 -18.81 -32.38 16.13
C ASP A 7 -18.71 -31.09 15.31
N TYR A 8 -19.77 -30.74 14.55
CA TYR A 8 -19.88 -29.45 13.87
C TYR A 8 -19.90 -28.26 14.84
N THR A 9 -20.67 -28.36 15.93
CA THR A 9 -20.73 -27.30 16.95
C THR A 9 -19.40 -27.13 17.68
N ARG A 10 -18.66 -28.23 17.89
CA ARG A 10 -17.31 -28.25 18.47
C ARG A 10 -16.28 -27.60 17.55
N PHE A 11 -16.31 -27.95 16.25
CA PHE A 11 -15.49 -27.33 15.21
C PHE A 11 -15.78 -25.83 15.07
N GLN A 12 -17.05 -25.42 15.10
CA GLN A 12 -17.44 -24.01 15.08
C GLN A 12 -17.03 -23.24 16.34
N ARG A 13 -17.09 -23.85 17.53
CA ARG A 13 -16.56 -23.25 18.77
C ARG A 13 -15.05 -23.05 18.69
N GLN A 14 -14.29 -24.07 18.26
CA GLN A 14 -12.84 -23.95 18.08
C GLN A 14 -12.46 -22.84 17.09
N MET A 15 -13.19 -22.73 15.97
CA MET A 15 -13.02 -21.65 14.99
C MET A 15 -13.37 -20.26 15.52
N ARG A 16 -14.22 -20.16 16.55
CA ARG A 16 -14.69 -18.90 17.15
C ARG A 16 -13.81 -18.45 18.32
N ASP A 17 -13.31 -19.38 19.12
CA ASP A 17 -12.48 -19.11 20.31
C ASP A 17 -11.04 -18.71 19.93
N GLU A 18 -10.44 -19.30 18.88
CA GLU A 18 -9.11 -18.87 18.39
C GLU A 18 -9.13 -17.51 17.67
N ARG A 19 -10.29 -17.06 17.14
CA ARG A 19 -10.44 -15.69 16.58
C ARG A 19 -10.34 -14.60 17.65
N VAL A 20 -10.64 -14.89 18.91
CA VAL A 20 -10.49 -13.94 20.03
C VAL A 20 -9.00 -13.70 20.34
N LEU A 21 -8.16 -14.73 20.20
CA LEU A 21 -6.71 -14.63 20.37
C LEU A 21 -6.02 -13.91 19.20
N ILE A 22 -6.49 -14.12 17.96
CA ILE A 22 -5.90 -13.49 16.77
C ILE A 22 -6.31 -12.00 16.63
N ARG A 23 -7.52 -11.62 17.08
CA ARG A 23 -7.97 -10.21 17.08
C ARG A 23 -7.41 -9.36 18.22
N SER A 24 -6.93 -9.96 19.31
CA SER A 24 -6.48 -9.23 20.52
C SER A 24 -4.98 -8.97 20.58
N GLY A 25 -4.20 -9.36 19.57
CA GLY A 25 -2.76 -9.04 19.47
C GLY A 25 -1.92 -9.49 20.67
N SER A 26 -2.44 -10.37 21.53
CA SER A 26 -1.82 -10.73 22.81
C SER A 26 -1.38 -12.18 22.78
N VAL A 27 -0.20 -12.43 22.20
CA VAL A 27 0.58 -13.63 22.54
C VAL A 27 1.25 -13.34 23.88
N THR A 28 0.53 -13.52 24.99
CA THR A 28 1.18 -13.67 26.29
C THR A 28 1.38 -15.15 26.56
N ARG A 29 2.67 -15.51 26.56
CA ARG A 29 3.19 -16.80 26.99
C ARG A 29 2.80 -16.99 28.46
N SER A 30 1.88 -17.93 28.72
CA SER A 30 1.70 -18.48 30.06
C SER A 30 1.96 -19.98 30.02
N GLU A 31 3.11 -20.36 30.55
CA GLU A 31 3.38 -21.70 31.06
C GLU A 31 2.57 -21.86 32.35
N VAL A 32 1.58 -22.76 32.35
CA VAL A 32 1.10 -23.43 33.56
C VAL A 32 0.73 -24.87 33.19
N ASP A 33 1.22 -25.79 34.00
CA ASP A 33 1.20 -27.24 33.88
C ASP A 33 -0.17 -27.91 33.63
N GLY A 34 -0.13 -29.07 32.95
CA GLY A 34 -1.07 -30.17 33.20
C GLY A 34 -2.06 -30.52 32.08
N LYS A 35 -1.68 -31.49 31.22
CA LYS A 35 -2.56 -32.33 30.38
C LYS A 35 -3.68 -31.60 29.60
N LEU A 36 -3.34 -30.91 28.51
CA LEU A 36 -4.30 -30.65 27.44
C LEU A 36 -4.07 -31.65 26.30
N ASN A 37 -5.07 -32.50 26.04
CA ASN A 37 -5.19 -33.23 24.78
C ASN A 37 -5.17 -32.20 23.64
N LYS A 38 -4.05 -32.07 22.94
CA LYS A 38 -3.91 -31.10 21.84
C LYS A 38 -4.82 -31.53 20.69
N SER A 39 -6.01 -30.94 20.61
CA SER A 39 -6.83 -31.00 19.41
C SER A 39 -6.04 -30.41 18.24
N PRO A 40 -6.13 -31.00 17.02
CA PRO A 40 -5.43 -30.48 15.86
C PRO A 40 -5.81 -29.02 15.59
N SER A 41 -4.82 -28.19 15.22
CA SER A 41 -5.05 -26.78 14.91
C SER A 41 -5.99 -26.63 13.71
N VAL A 42 -6.72 -25.51 13.65
CA VAL A 42 -7.60 -25.18 12.52
C VAL A 42 -6.88 -25.28 11.17
N ALA A 43 -5.63 -24.84 11.11
CA ALA A 43 -4.81 -24.92 9.90
C ALA A 43 -4.54 -26.38 9.48
N ALA A 44 -4.30 -27.28 10.42
CA ALA A 44 -4.08 -28.70 10.13
C ALA A 44 -5.35 -29.38 9.60
N LEU A 45 -6.52 -29.06 10.17
CA LEU A 45 -7.80 -29.57 9.69
C LEU A 45 -8.14 -29.06 8.28
N LEU A 46 -7.87 -27.77 8.02
CA LEU A 46 -8.07 -27.17 6.71
C LEU A 46 -7.14 -27.78 5.66
N HIS A 47 -5.87 -27.99 6.01
CA HIS A 47 -4.88 -28.60 5.12
C HIS A 47 -5.28 -30.03 4.75
N ALA A 48 -5.66 -30.85 5.74
CA ALA A 48 -6.12 -32.22 5.51
C ALA A 48 -7.34 -32.29 4.57
N GLU A 49 -8.30 -31.36 4.75
CA GLU A 49 -9.49 -31.31 3.91
C GLU A 49 -9.19 -30.90 2.47
N ILE A 50 -8.26 -29.97 2.27
CA ILE A 50 -7.79 -29.59 0.93
C ILE A 50 -7.04 -30.73 0.26
N THR A 51 -6.15 -31.42 0.99
CA THR A 51 -5.47 -32.61 0.48
C THR A 51 -6.46 -33.68 0.03
N ARG A 52 -7.53 -33.92 0.81
CA ARG A 52 -8.61 -34.84 0.44
C ARG A 52 -9.29 -34.45 -0.89
N LEU A 53 -9.59 -33.17 -1.08
CA LEU A 53 -10.17 -32.66 -2.33
C LEU A 53 -9.22 -32.81 -3.52
N ILE A 54 -7.93 -32.55 -3.31
CA ILE A 54 -6.86 -32.75 -4.31
C ILE A 54 -6.77 -34.22 -4.73
N ASP A 55 -6.74 -35.14 -3.76
CA ASP A 55 -6.65 -36.57 -4.03
C ASP A 55 -7.91 -37.10 -4.71
N GLY A 56 -9.09 -36.59 -4.34
CA GLY A 56 -10.34 -36.89 -5.02
C GLY A 56 -10.35 -36.43 -6.49
N PHE A 57 -9.88 -35.21 -6.76
CA PHE A 57 -9.74 -34.70 -8.11
C PHE A 57 -8.69 -35.48 -8.90
N ARG A 58 -7.56 -35.84 -8.28
CA ARG A 58 -6.53 -36.70 -8.86
C ARG A 58 -7.08 -38.07 -9.25
N GLY A 59 -7.81 -38.74 -8.37
CA GLY A 59 -8.44 -40.03 -8.67
C GLY A 59 -9.44 -39.94 -9.84
N MET A 60 -10.18 -38.83 -9.91
CA MET A 60 -11.11 -38.59 -11.03
C MET A 60 -10.39 -38.44 -12.37
N ILE A 61 -9.28 -37.69 -12.43
CA ILE A 61 -8.50 -37.51 -13.68
C ILE A 61 -7.74 -38.78 -14.09
N SER A 62 -7.32 -39.64 -13.15
CA SER A 62 -6.62 -40.89 -13.44
C SER A 62 -7.52 -42.02 -13.97
N SER A 63 -8.83 -41.89 -13.85
CA SER A 63 -9.78 -42.99 -14.07
C SER A 63 -10.24 -43.25 -15.52
N SER A 64 -9.89 -42.45 -16.54
CA SER A 64 -10.26 -42.77 -17.94
C SER A 64 -9.55 -41.95 -19.04
N SER A 65 -9.43 -42.52 -20.25
CA SER A 65 -8.85 -41.95 -21.48
C SER A 65 -9.70 -40.91 -22.24
N LEU A 66 -10.88 -40.54 -21.74
CA LEU A 66 -11.71 -39.49 -22.35
C LEU A 66 -11.17 -38.10 -22.02
N VAL A 67 -11.34 -37.16 -22.95
CA VAL A 67 -10.97 -35.75 -22.80
C VAL A 67 -11.57 -35.20 -21.51
N THR A 68 -10.72 -34.95 -20.50
CA THR A 68 -11.06 -34.62 -19.12
C THR A 68 -12.11 -33.52 -18.99
N SER A 69 -12.09 -32.55 -19.92
CA SER A 69 -13.05 -31.45 -20.01
C SER A 69 -14.50 -31.94 -20.19
N ALA A 70 -14.76 -32.94 -21.05
CA ALA A 70 -16.11 -33.43 -21.29
C ALA A 70 -16.72 -34.15 -20.07
N LYS A 71 -15.90 -34.86 -19.28
CA LYS A 71 -16.33 -35.56 -18.06
C LYS A 71 -16.67 -34.60 -16.92
N LEU A 72 -15.95 -33.47 -16.82
CA LEU A 72 -16.24 -32.41 -15.86
C LEU A 72 -17.60 -31.76 -16.13
N PHE A 73 -17.93 -31.50 -17.39
CA PHE A 73 -19.24 -30.99 -17.80
C PHE A 73 -20.36 -32.01 -17.54
N LEU A 74 -20.17 -33.30 -17.88
CA LEU A 74 -21.18 -34.34 -17.69
C LEU A 74 -21.46 -34.66 -16.21
N ASN A 75 -20.44 -34.64 -15.34
CA ASN A 75 -20.61 -34.88 -13.91
C ASN A 75 -21.41 -33.76 -13.22
N SER A 76 -21.51 -32.56 -13.81
CA SER A 76 -22.36 -31.48 -13.31
C SER A 76 -23.86 -31.85 -13.29
N PHE A 77 -24.27 -32.82 -14.13
CA PHE A 77 -25.68 -33.24 -14.25
C PHE A 77 -26.09 -34.35 -13.27
N ASN A 78 -25.17 -35.14 -12.73
CA ASN A 78 -25.46 -36.32 -11.89
C ASN A 78 -25.40 -36.07 -10.37
N GLY A 79 -25.49 -34.80 -9.95
CA GLY A 79 -25.37 -34.41 -8.54
C GLY A 79 -23.92 -34.29 -8.07
N ILE A 80 -23.73 -33.96 -6.79
CA ILE A 80 -22.40 -33.68 -6.21
C ILE A 80 -21.65 -35.01 -5.96
N PRO A 81 -20.48 -35.24 -6.58
CA PRO A 81 -19.68 -36.45 -6.36
C PRO A 81 -19.26 -36.62 -4.89
N GLU A 82 -19.12 -37.87 -4.41
CA GLU A 82 -18.72 -38.15 -3.03
C GLU A 82 -17.40 -37.48 -2.63
N TRP A 83 -16.41 -37.48 -3.51
CA TRP A 83 -15.12 -36.84 -3.22
C TRP A 83 -15.24 -35.31 -3.02
N GLN A 84 -16.28 -34.66 -3.54
CA GLN A 84 -16.54 -33.23 -3.29
C GLN A 84 -17.29 -32.97 -1.99
N LYS A 85 -17.84 -34.01 -1.35
CA LYS A 85 -18.52 -33.86 -0.06
C LYS A 85 -17.48 -33.82 1.04
N SER A 86 -17.49 -32.75 1.83
CA SER A 86 -16.66 -32.64 3.03
C SER A 86 -16.91 -33.80 3.99
N ASN A 87 -15.90 -34.17 4.78
CA ASN A 87 -16.07 -35.14 5.86
C ASN A 87 -17.17 -34.71 6.87
N ASN A 88 -17.42 -33.41 6.98
CA ASN A 88 -18.45 -32.82 7.85
C ASN A 88 -19.70 -32.38 7.07
N TRP A 89 -20.05 -33.09 5.99
CA TRP A 89 -21.18 -32.71 5.11
C TRP A 89 -22.51 -32.66 5.87
N MET A 90 -23.09 -31.45 5.97
CA MET A 90 -24.36 -31.29 6.67
C MET A 90 -25.53 -31.81 5.82
N PRO A 91 -26.43 -32.64 6.38
CA PRO A 91 -27.69 -32.97 5.73
C PRO A 91 -28.51 -31.72 5.45
N ILE A 92 -29.21 -31.64 4.31
CA ILE A 92 -30.04 -30.48 3.94
C ILE A 92 -31.11 -30.16 5.01
N THR A 93 -31.57 -31.18 5.73
CA THR A 93 -32.54 -31.05 6.82
C THR A 93 -31.95 -30.57 8.13
N ALA A 94 -30.61 -30.48 8.26
CA ALA A 94 -29.93 -30.13 9.50
C ALA A 94 -30.04 -28.64 9.87
N SER A 95 -30.35 -27.76 8.91
CA SER A 95 -30.59 -26.35 9.19
C SER A 95 -31.60 -25.74 8.21
N LYS A 96 -32.55 -24.98 8.74
CA LYS A 96 -33.45 -24.12 7.95
C LYS A 96 -32.84 -22.74 7.65
N HIS A 97 -31.68 -22.43 8.24
CA HIS A 97 -31.02 -21.13 8.13
C HIS A 97 -29.60 -21.25 7.59
N CYS A 98 -29.14 -20.20 6.90
CA CYS A 98 -27.75 -20.07 6.45
C CYS A 98 -26.79 -20.08 7.65
N CYS A 99 -25.78 -20.95 7.64
CA CYS A 99 -24.78 -21.02 8.71
C CYS A 99 -23.86 -19.79 8.76
N GLY A 100 -23.81 -18.99 7.69
CA GLY A 100 -23.01 -17.76 7.61
C GLY A 100 -23.75 -16.51 8.09
N CYS A 101 -24.97 -16.27 7.59
CA CYS A 101 -25.73 -15.04 7.88
C CYS A 101 -27.00 -15.24 8.69
N ALA A 102 -27.29 -16.47 9.15
CA ALA A 102 -28.48 -16.86 9.90
C ALA A 102 -29.84 -16.60 9.23
N LYS A 103 -29.88 -16.08 7.99
CA LYS A 103 -31.12 -15.88 7.23
C LYS A 103 -31.75 -17.22 6.84
N GLU A 104 -33.08 -17.31 6.92
CA GLU A 104 -33.83 -18.52 6.55
C GLU A 104 -33.72 -18.83 5.05
N PHE A 105 -33.61 -20.12 4.72
CA PHE A 105 -33.69 -20.60 3.35
C PHE A 105 -35.12 -20.56 2.82
N SER A 106 -35.26 -20.29 1.52
CA SER A 106 -36.56 -20.22 0.85
C SER A 106 -36.43 -20.66 -0.62
N PHE A 107 -37.54 -20.63 -1.36
CA PHE A 107 -37.51 -20.92 -2.80
C PHE A 107 -36.55 -20.00 -3.58
N ILE A 108 -36.41 -18.75 -3.15
CA ILE A 108 -35.50 -17.76 -3.73
C ILE A 108 -34.10 -17.91 -3.13
N ARG A 109 -34.01 -18.10 -1.80
CA ARG A 109 -32.73 -18.32 -1.10
C ARG A 109 -32.47 -19.82 -0.93
N LYS A 110 -32.03 -20.44 -2.03
CA LYS A 110 -31.67 -21.87 -2.03
C LYS A 110 -30.45 -22.14 -1.14
N ASN A 111 -30.49 -23.23 -0.39
CA ASN A 111 -29.32 -23.73 0.34
C ASN A 111 -28.27 -24.30 -0.62
N ARG A 112 -27.00 -24.19 -0.21
CA ARG A 112 -25.82 -24.66 -0.92
C ARG A 112 -24.83 -25.18 0.11
N HIS A 113 -23.96 -26.11 -0.27
CA HIS A 113 -22.92 -26.62 0.63
C HIS A 113 -21.56 -25.99 0.35
N CYS A 114 -20.82 -25.68 1.41
CA CYS A 114 -19.38 -25.47 1.35
C CYS A 114 -18.66 -26.81 1.12
N ARG A 115 -17.81 -26.91 0.09
CA ARG A 115 -17.03 -28.13 -0.21
C ARG A 115 -15.91 -28.40 0.80
N VAL A 116 -15.53 -27.40 1.59
CA VAL A 116 -14.49 -27.51 2.62
C VAL A 116 -15.10 -27.88 3.97
N CYS A 117 -15.99 -27.07 4.54
CA CYS A 117 -16.55 -27.34 5.88
C CYS A 117 -17.87 -28.10 5.90
N GLY A 118 -18.49 -28.35 4.74
CA GLY A 118 -19.77 -29.08 4.65
C GLY A 118 -21.01 -28.28 5.07
N ALA A 119 -20.86 -27.01 5.47
CA ALA A 119 -21.96 -26.19 6.00
C ALA A 119 -23.01 -25.80 4.94
N LEU A 120 -24.27 -25.69 5.38
CA LEU A 120 -25.36 -25.13 4.58
C LEU A 120 -25.31 -23.59 4.58
N ILE A 121 -25.11 -23.01 3.41
CA ILE A 121 -24.92 -21.56 3.19
C ILE A 121 -25.81 -21.06 2.04
N CYS A 122 -26.11 -19.76 2.04
CA CYS A 122 -26.77 -19.11 0.91
C CYS A 122 -25.75 -18.62 -0.13
N ALA A 123 -26.23 -18.23 -1.32
CA ALA A 123 -25.38 -17.68 -2.37
C ALA A 123 -24.59 -16.43 -1.92
N GLU A 124 -25.19 -15.55 -1.10
CA GLU A 124 -24.52 -14.35 -0.56
C GLU A 124 -23.35 -14.68 0.38
N CYS A 125 -23.33 -15.87 0.99
CA CYS A 125 -22.29 -16.31 1.92
C CYS A 125 -21.34 -17.34 1.29
N SER A 126 -21.36 -17.49 -0.04
CA SER A 126 -20.58 -18.49 -0.76
C SER A 126 -20.07 -17.97 -2.09
N SER A 127 -18.93 -18.46 -2.54
CA SER A 127 -18.44 -18.24 -3.90
C SER A 127 -17.94 -19.56 -4.50
N GLU A 128 -17.75 -19.60 -5.83
CA GLU A 128 -17.14 -20.74 -6.54
C GLU A 128 -15.65 -20.46 -6.81
N ASP A 129 -14.96 -19.93 -5.80
CA ASP A 129 -13.60 -19.42 -5.94
C ASP A 129 -12.52 -20.47 -5.63
N LEU A 130 -12.85 -21.67 -5.12
CA LEU A 130 -11.83 -22.70 -4.88
C LEU A 130 -11.53 -23.44 -6.19
N LEU A 131 -10.37 -23.16 -6.77
CA LEU A 131 -9.89 -23.77 -8.00
C LEU A 131 -9.01 -24.98 -7.67
N LEU A 132 -9.34 -26.15 -8.22
CA LEU A 132 -8.40 -27.28 -8.32
C LEU A 132 -7.99 -27.44 -9.78
N TYR A 133 -6.70 -27.57 -10.06
CA TYR A 133 -6.21 -27.58 -11.43
C TYR A 133 -4.90 -28.34 -11.60
N VAL A 134 -4.61 -28.76 -12.83
CA VAL A 134 -3.28 -29.24 -13.22
C VAL A 134 -2.57 -28.12 -13.98
N PRO A 135 -1.38 -27.66 -13.55
CA PRO A 135 -0.65 -26.62 -14.27
C PRO A 135 -0.34 -27.05 -15.71
N ASN A 136 -0.59 -26.17 -16.69
CA ASN A 136 -0.38 -26.48 -18.11
C ASN A 136 1.09 -26.82 -18.44
N GLU A 137 2.04 -26.30 -17.68
CA GLU A 137 3.49 -26.53 -17.84
C GLU A 137 3.98 -27.82 -17.14
N SER A 138 3.11 -28.50 -16.38
CA SER A 138 3.49 -29.71 -15.65
C SER A 138 3.61 -30.90 -16.61
N SER A 139 4.78 -31.54 -16.64
CA SER A 139 4.98 -32.82 -17.33
C SER A 139 4.15 -33.96 -16.70
N ASP A 140 3.85 -33.83 -15.40
CA ASP A 140 2.97 -34.73 -14.67
C ASP A 140 1.51 -34.25 -14.77
N LYS A 141 0.70 -35.01 -15.51
CA LYS A 141 -0.75 -34.77 -15.68
C LYS A 141 -1.56 -35.01 -14.40
N TYR A 142 -0.95 -35.55 -13.34
CA TYR A 142 -1.58 -35.83 -12.05
C TYR A 142 -1.12 -34.89 -10.93
N ASN A 143 -0.30 -33.89 -11.26
CA ASN A 143 0.15 -32.83 -10.37
C ASN A 143 -0.97 -31.79 -10.15
N VAL A 144 -1.95 -32.18 -9.34
CA VAL A 144 -3.07 -31.32 -8.97
C VAL A 144 -2.61 -30.29 -7.94
N LYS A 145 -2.86 -29.02 -8.24
CA LYS A 145 -2.70 -27.87 -7.36
C LYS A 145 -4.07 -27.25 -7.05
N TRP A 146 -4.07 -26.34 -6.09
CA TRP A 146 -5.26 -25.58 -5.72
C TRP A 146 -4.92 -24.11 -5.53
N SER A 147 -5.91 -23.23 -5.74
CA SER A 147 -5.82 -21.80 -5.43
C SER A 147 -7.20 -21.21 -5.16
N ILE A 148 -7.25 -19.97 -4.68
CA ILE A 148 -8.48 -19.17 -4.66
C ILE A 148 -8.46 -18.22 -5.86
N ILE A 149 -9.56 -18.13 -6.62
CA ILE A 149 -9.66 -17.24 -7.80
C ILE A 149 -9.42 -15.80 -7.37
N ASN A 150 -8.62 -15.06 -8.15
CA ASN A 150 -8.17 -13.68 -7.89
C ASN A 150 -7.29 -13.51 -6.63
N ASP A 151 -6.77 -14.60 -6.06
CA ASP A 151 -5.90 -14.58 -4.88
C ASP A 151 -4.45 -14.99 -5.21
N PHE A 152 -3.56 -14.94 -4.21
CA PHE A 152 -2.14 -15.28 -4.32
C PHE A 152 -1.94 -16.71 -4.88
N GLY A 153 -1.09 -16.85 -5.91
CA GLY A 153 -0.75 -18.14 -6.52
C GLY A 153 -1.77 -18.69 -7.53
N CYS A 154 -2.86 -17.96 -7.82
CA CYS A 154 -3.81 -18.32 -8.88
C CYS A 154 -3.15 -18.25 -10.28
N PRO A 155 -3.38 -19.23 -11.18
CA PRO A 155 -2.81 -19.20 -12.52
C PRO A 155 -3.30 -17.99 -13.33
N SER A 156 -2.41 -17.40 -14.14
CA SER A 156 -2.68 -16.20 -14.95
C SER A 156 -3.65 -16.45 -16.12
N SER A 157 -3.80 -17.70 -16.55
CA SER A 157 -4.76 -18.15 -17.55
C SER A 157 -5.48 -19.41 -17.06
N GLU A 158 -6.70 -19.64 -17.54
CA GLU A 158 -7.50 -20.79 -17.14
C GLU A 158 -6.80 -22.11 -17.57
N PRO A 159 -6.48 -23.00 -16.62
CA PRO A 159 -5.82 -24.27 -16.94
C PRO A 159 -6.75 -25.20 -17.72
N THR A 160 -6.16 -26.00 -18.62
CA THR A 160 -6.92 -26.92 -19.49
C THR A 160 -7.71 -27.96 -18.68
N ILE A 161 -7.15 -28.38 -17.54
CA ILE A 161 -7.76 -29.31 -16.59
C ILE A 161 -7.95 -28.57 -15.28
N CYS A 162 -9.18 -28.14 -15.01
CA CYS A 162 -9.53 -27.47 -13.77
C CYS A 162 -10.98 -27.72 -13.36
N ILE A 163 -11.30 -27.46 -12.09
CA ILE A 163 -12.65 -27.46 -11.57
C ILE A 163 -12.80 -26.37 -10.49
N TYR A 164 -13.96 -25.74 -10.49
CA TYR A 164 -14.34 -24.72 -9.51
C TYR A 164 -15.26 -25.34 -8.45
N LEU A 165 -14.89 -25.16 -7.19
CA LEU A 165 -15.61 -25.69 -6.04
C LEU A 165 -16.18 -24.54 -5.20
N ARG A 166 -17.41 -24.74 -4.72
CA ARG A 166 -18.09 -23.76 -3.88
C ARG A 166 -17.56 -23.78 -2.45
N VAL A 167 -17.21 -22.62 -1.92
CA VAL A 167 -16.75 -22.44 -0.53
C VAL A 167 -17.53 -21.33 0.15
N CYS A 168 -17.66 -21.40 1.48
CA CYS A 168 -18.19 -20.27 2.24
C CYS A 168 -17.14 -19.18 2.40
N THR A 169 -17.59 -17.96 2.65
CA THR A 169 -16.72 -16.80 2.90
C THR A 169 -15.68 -17.06 4.00
N GLU A 170 -16.06 -17.76 5.07
CA GLU A 170 -15.13 -18.08 6.16
C GLU A 170 -14.03 -19.05 5.73
N CYS A 171 -14.38 -20.12 5.01
CA CYS A 171 -13.38 -21.07 4.49
C CYS A 171 -12.51 -20.43 3.43
N GLN A 172 -13.08 -19.57 2.57
CA GLN A 172 -12.32 -18.80 1.59
C GLN A 172 -11.23 -17.99 2.27
N SER A 173 -11.58 -17.14 3.25
CA SER A 173 -10.59 -16.33 3.97
C SER A 173 -9.54 -17.18 4.70
N ALA A 174 -9.94 -18.30 5.31
CA ALA A 174 -9.00 -19.20 5.97
C ALA A 174 -8.01 -19.85 4.98
N LEU A 175 -8.47 -20.21 3.79
CA LEU A 175 -7.64 -20.77 2.73
C LEU A 175 -6.68 -19.73 2.13
N SER A 176 -7.14 -18.50 1.93
CA SER A 176 -6.29 -17.38 1.50
C SER A 176 -5.12 -17.16 2.47
N ASN A 177 -5.41 -17.13 3.77
CA ASN A 177 -4.38 -16.98 4.80
C ASN A 177 -3.38 -18.15 4.80
N LEU A 178 -3.85 -19.37 4.54
CA LEU A 178 -2.99 -20.55 4.43
C LEU A 178 -2.02 -20.43 3.25
N LEU A 179 -2.47 -19.92 2.10
CA LEU A 179 -1.63 -19.69 0.91
C LEU A 179 -0.54 -18.66 1.19
N VAL A 180 -0.89 -17.55 1.85
CA VAL A 180 0.08 -16.50 2.23
C VAL A 180 1.13 -17.06 3.18
N HIS A 181 0.73 -17.77 4.24
CA HIS A 181 1.67 -18.37 5.19
C HIS A 181 2.59 -19.43 4.54
N GLN A 182 2.07 -20.21 3.58
CA GLN A 182 2.89 -21.15 2.82
C GLN A 182 3.93 -20.44 1.95
N ALA A 183 3.58 -19.30 1.34
CA ALA A 183 4.50 -18.49 0.56
C ALA A 183 5.61 -17.89 1.44
N GLU A 184 5.24 -17.29 2.58
CA GLU A 184 6.18 -16.72 3.55
C GLU A 184 7.15 -17.77 4.13
N CYS A 185 6.67 -18.99 4.39
CA CYS A 185 7.53 -20.08 4.86
C CYS A 185 8.48 -20.59 3.77
N ASN A 186 8.04 -20.63 2.51
CA ASN A 186 8.89 -21.03 1.39
C ASN A 186 9.98 -19.98 1.10
N GLU A 187 9.69 -18.67 1.25
CA GLU A 187 10.69 -17.60 1.15
C GLU A 187 11.80 -17.72 2.21
N LYS A 188 11.46 -18.17 3.43
CA LYS A 188 12.44 -18.36 4.51
C LYS A 188 13.39 -19.56 4.32
N GLN A 189 13.08 -20.48 3.38
CA GLN A 189 13.91 -21.65 3.09
C GLN A 189 14.79 -21.50 1.83
N VAL A 190 14.58 -20.47 1.01
CA VAL A 190 15.36 -20.24 -0.22
C VAL A 190 16.16 -18.94 -0.12
N GLN A 191 17.16 -18.93 0.77
CA GLN A 191 18.31 -18.04 0.60
C GLN A 191 19.24 -18.61 -0.50
N VAL A 192 18.78 -18.55 -1.74
CA VAL A 192 19.62 -18.73 -2.92
C VAL A 192 19.38 -17.52 -3.81
N LYS A 193 20.45 -16.95 -4.38
CA LYS A 193 20.42 -15.79 -5.29
C LYS A 193 19.42 -16.02 -6.44
N VAL A 194 18.19 -15.51 -6.32
CA VAL A 194 17.20 -15.50 -7.40
C VAL A 194 17.28 -14.16 -8.14
N LYS A 195 17.30 -14.21 -9.47
CA LYS A 195 17.11 -13.04 -10.33
C LYS A 195 15.70 -12.50 -10.07
N GLU A 196 15.62 -11.24 -9.64
CA GLU A 196 14.39 -10.50 -9.29
C GLU A 196 13.26 -10.84 -10.30
N THR A 197 12.18 -11.47 -9.81
CA THR A 197 11.05 -11.82 -10.66
C THR A 197 10.22 -10.56 -10.96
N ASP A 198 9.54 -10.50 -12.12
CA ASP A 198 8.72 -9.32 -12.47
C ASP A 198 7.61 -9.03 -11.43
N ALA A 199 7.14 -10.07 -10.72
CA ALA A 199 6.18 -9.94 -9.63
C ALA A 199 6.80 -9.28 -8.38
N GLU A 200 8.01 -9.67 -7.99
CA GLU A 200 8.76 -9.02 -6.89
C GLU A 200 9.02 -7.56 -7.20
N LYS A 201 9.41 -7.25 -8.45
CA LYS A 201 9.63 -5.89 -8.91
C LYS A 201 8.36 -5.04 -8.78
N PHE A 202 7.20 -5.55 -9.22
CA PHE A 202 5.93 -4.86 -9.09
C PHE A 202 5.60 -4.50 -7.63
N PHE A 203 5.70 -5.46 -6.71
CA PHE A 203 5.38 -5.21 -5.29
C PHE A 203 6.38 -4.27 -4.63
N LYS A 204 7.66 -4.35 -4.99
CA LYS A 204 8.70 -3.44 -4.50
C LYS A 204 8.47 -2.01 -4.95
N GLU A 205 8.14 -1.79 -6.23
CA GLU A 205 7.79 -0.47 -6.77
C GLU A 205 6.55 0.12 -6.08
N ILE A 206 5.47 -0.66 -5.93
CA ILE A 206 4.26 -0.21 -5.23
C ILE A 206 4.54 0.09 -3.76
N SER A 207 5.28 -0.76 -3.06
CA SER A 207 5.57 -0.59 -1.64
C SER A 207 6.42 0.66 -1.39
N ALA A 208 7.42 0.91 -2.23
CA ALA A 208 8.24 2.12 -2.15
C ALA A 208 7.39 3.39 -2.30
N ILE A 209 6.49 3.42 -3.30
CA ILE A 209 5.58 4.55 -3.51
C ILE A 209 4.60 4.67 -2.34
N HIS A 210 4.01 3.57 -1.88
CA HIS A 210 3.08 3.56 -0.77
C HIS A 210 3.70 4.15 0.50
N ASN A 211 4.94 3.76 0.82
CA ASN A 211 5.67 4.26 1.98
C ASN A 211 5.97 5.77 1.85
N LYS A 212 6.37 6.24 0.66
CA LYS A 212 6.57 7.67 0.40
C LYS A 212 5.27 8.46 0.59
N LEU A 213 4.16 7.96 0.04
CA LEU A 213 2.84 8.56 0.19
C LEU A 213 2.38 8.55 1.64
N ALA A 214 2.59 7.46 2.38
CA ALA A 214 2.20 7.35 3.79
C ALA A 214 2.93 8.38 4.66
N SER A 215 4.24 8.59 4.42
CA SER A 215 5.01 9.64 5.10
C SER A 215 4.46 11.04 4.82
N ILE A 216 4.12 11.35 3.57
CA ILE A 216 3.53 12.65 3.21
C ILE A 216 2.13 12.81 3.80
N LYS A 217 1.30 11.75 3.81
CA LYS A 217 -0.04 11.77 4.44
C LYS A 217 0.05 12.14 5.91
N ALA A 218 1.00 11.55 6.64
CA ALA A 218 1.20 11.83 8.05
C ALA A 218 1.51 13.31 8.29
N LYS A 219 2.38 13.91 7.47
CA LYS A 219 2.69 15.35 7.54
C LYS A 219 1.46 16.22 7.30
N VAL A 220 0.68 15.96 6.26
CA VAL A 220 -0.56 16.70 5.97
C VAL A 220 -1.56 16.58 7.12
N GLN A 221 -1.72 15.38 7.68
CA GLN A 221 -2.63 15.12 8.81
C GLN A 221 -2.16 15.80 10.11
N GLU A 222 -0.86 16.06 10.26
CA GLU A 222 -0.29 16.80 11.39
C GLU A 222 -0.39 18.33 11.19
N SER A 223 -0.11 18.83 9.98
CA SER A 223 -0.06 20.25 9.65
C SER A 223 -1.45 20.89 9.57
N LEU A 224 -2.45 20.20 9.01
CA LEU A 224 -3.81 20.74 8.84
C LEU A 224 -4.49 21.17 10.17
N PRO A 225 -4.50 20.36 11.23
CA PRO A 225 -5.07 20.77 12.52
C PRO A 225 -4.33 21.96 13.15
N LYS A 226 -3.00 22.02 12.98
CA LYS A 226 -2.20 23.16 13.46
C LYS A 226 -2.59 24.44 12.73
N TYR A 227 -2.76 24.36 11.40
CA TYR A 227 -3.21 25.50 10.59
C TYR A 227 -4.60 25.98 11.00
N GLN A 228 -5.55 25.06 11.22
CA GLN A 228 -6.87 25.39 11.72
C GLN A 228 -6.81 26.14 13.06
N LYS A 229 -6.06 25.61 14.03
CA LYS A 229 -5.91 26.22 15.36
C LYS A 229 -5.28 27.61 15.27
N SER A 230 -4.30 27.79 14.38
CA SER A 230 -3.70 29.10 14.13
C SER A 230 -4.71 30.09 13.54
N ILE A 231 -5.58 29.67 12.61
CA ILE A 231 -6.66 30.51 12.09
C ILE A 231 -7.63 30.91 13.21
N GLU A 232 -8.05 29.96 14.05
CA GLU A 232 -8.94 30.24 15.18
C GLU A 232 -8.31 31.23 16.17
N SER A 233 -7.00 31.14 16.41
CA SER A 233 -6.28 32.08 17.28
C SER A 233 -6.17 33.50 16.71
N MET A 234 -6.38 33.67 15.40
CA MET A 234 -6.44 34.99 14.74
C MET A 234 -7.87 35.54 14.64
N GLY A 235 -8.89 34.74 15.00
CA GLY A 235 -10.28 35.19 15.11
C GLY A 235 -10.41 36.24 16.21
N ILE A 236 -10.51 37.51 15.79
CA ILE A 236 -10.41 38.68 16.65
C ILE A 236 -11.60 38.77 17.62
N ASP A 237 -11.43 38.20 18.82
CA ASP A 237 -12.17 38.56 20.02
C ASP A 237 -11.19 39.12 21.07
N SER A 238 -10.62 40.29 20.78
CA SER A 238 -10.15 41.25 21.78
C SER A 238 -9.58 42.45 21.06
N GLY A 239 -10.07 43.65 21.39
CA GLY A 239 -9.59 44.94 20.90
C GLY A 239 -8.16 45.27 21.37
N SER A 240 -7.20 44.40 21.05
CA SER A 240 -5.80 44.55 21.39
C SER A 240 -5.04 45.32 20.28
N PRO A 241 -3.99 46.08 20.62
CA PRO A 241 -3.36 47.01 19.70
C PRO A 241 -2.67 46.31 18.53
N LYS A 242 -2.81 46.91 17.34
CA LYS A 242 -2.34 46.48 16.01
C LYS A 242 -0.81 46.33 15.83
N SER A 243 -0.04 46.24 16.91
CA SER A 243 1.44 46.20 16.88
C SER A 243 2.06 45.39 18.02
N SER A 244 1.35 44.38 18.54
CA SER A 244 1.93 43.46 19.51
C SER A 244 2.84 42.43 18.82
N PRO A 245 4.08 42.19 19.29
CA PRO A 245 4.97 41.16 18.73
C PRO A 245 4.36 39.75 18.71
N ASN A 246 3.31 39.51 19.50
CA ASN A 246 2.59 38.25 19.52
C ASN A 246 1.77 38.01 18.23
N ILE A 247 1.21 39.07 17.64
CA ILE A 247 0.43 38.98 16.38
C ILE A 247 1.37 38.67 15.21
N GLN A 248 2.54 39.31 15.17
CA GLN A 248 3.52 39.09 14.11
C GLN A 248 4.10 37.68 14.14
N ASN A 249 4.38 37.14 15.33
CA ASN A 249 4.80 35.74 15.48
C ASN A 249 3.70 34.76 15.02
N ASN A 250 2.43 35.05 15.31
CA ASN A 250 1.31 34.23 14.85
C ASN A 250 1.14 34.26 13.33
N ILE A 251 1.32 35.44 12.71
CA ILE A 251 1.32 35.61 11.24
C ILE A 251 2.44 34.78 10.61
N GLN A 252 3.66 34.85 11.14
CA GLN A 252 4.81 34.07 10.65
C GLN A 252 4.58 32.56 10.75
N ALA A 253 4.10 32.09 11.90
CA ALA A 253 3.80 30.67 12.11
C ALA A 253 2.70 30.17 11.16
N LEU A 254 1.67 30.99 10.93
CA LEU A 254 0.58 30.66 10.03
C LEU A 254 1.01 30.67 8.56
N ALA A 255 1.77 31.69 8.13
CA ALA A 255 2.32 31.78 6.78
C ALA A 255 3.23 30.59 6.46
N LYS A 256 4.03 30.15 7.43
CA LYS A 256 4.85 28.94 7.32
C LYS A 256 4.00 27.68 7.13
N LEU A 257 3.00 27.45 8.00
CA LEU A 257 2.07 26.31 7.88
C LEU A 257 1.34 26.29 6.52
N GLN A 258 0.99 27.46 6.00
CA GLN A 258 0.34 27.59 4.69
C GLN A 258 1.24 27.12 3.53
N ILE A 259 2.53 27.41 3.59
CA ILE A 259 3.50 26.95 2.59
C ILE A 259 3.75 25.45 2.76
N ASP A 260 4.02 25.01 3.99
CA ASP A 260 4.32 23.62 4.30
C ASP A 260 3.20 22.69 3.79
N ILE A 261 1.92 23.01 4.05
CA ILE A 261 0.77 22.23 3.55
C ILE A 261 0.70 22.23 2.01
N SER A 262 0.98 23.38 1.38
CA SER A 262 0.97 23.50 -0.08
C SER A 262 2.04 22.63 -0.73
N ASP A 263 3.24 22.63 -0.14
CA ASP A 263 4.38 21.84 -0.62
C ASP A 263 4.17 20.36 -0.38
N GLU A 264 3.63 19.98 0.79
CA GLU A 264 3.27 18.60 1.11
C GLU A 264 2.24 18.03 0.14
N LEU A 265 1.16 18.78 -0.15
CA LEU A 265 0.13 18.37 -1.12
C LEU A 265 0.68 18.30 -2.55
N SER A 266 1.59 19.20 -2.92
CA SER A 266 2.24 19.18 -4.23
C SER A 266 3.19 17.98 -4.38
N SER A 267 4.01 17.74 -3.36
CA SER A 267 4.90 16.57 -3.26
C SER A 267 4.12 15.26 -3.26
N PHE A 268 2.93 15.24 -2.65
CA PHE A 268 2.02 14.10 -2.70
C PHE A 268 1.61 13.76 -4.14
N ILE A 269 1.20 14.77 -4.93
CA ILE A 269 0.84 14.58 -6.35
C ILE A 269 2.02 14.12 -7.18
N LEU A 270 3.20 14.71 -7.00
CA LEU A 270 4.42 14.28 -7.71
C LEU A 270 4.77 12.83 -7.39
N SER A 271 4.65 12.43 -6.12
CA SER A 271 4.89 11.06 -5.66
C SER A 271 3.85 10.05 -6.18
N LEU A 272 2.69 10.51 -6.67
CA LEU A 272 1.69 9.65 -7.31
C LEU A 272 1.97 9.38 -8.79
N GLN A 273 2.74 10.24 -9.48
CA GLN A 273 2.96 10.10 -10.92
C GLN A 273 3.55 8.75 -11.34
N PRO A 274 4.52 8.14 -10.63
CA PRO A 274 5.09 6.86 -11.02
C PRO A 274 4.07 5.72 -11.12
N LEU A 275 2.97 5.77 -10.34
CA LEU A 275 1.91 4.75 -10.37
C LEU A 275 1.22 4.62 -11.74
N LYS A 276 1.31 5.64 -12.60
CA LYS A 276 0.77 5.58 -13.97
C LYS A 276 1.55 4.63 -14.88
N ASN A 277 2.84 4.43 -14.58
CA ASN A 277 3.76 3.70 -15.45
C ASN A 277 4.02 2.26 -15.00
N ILE A 278 3.50 1.86 -13.84
CA ILE A 278 3.62 0.49 -13.33
C ILE A 278 2.78 -0.44 -14.20
N LYS A 279 3.43 -1.45 -14.79
CA LYS A 279 2.77 -2.48 -15.57
C LYS A 279 2.28 -3.61 -14.64
N SER A 280 1.01 -3.95 -14.77
CA SER A 280 0.37 -5.09 -14.12
C SER A 280 0.36 -6.30 -15.06
N GLN A 281 0.63 -7.48 -14.52
CA GLN A 281 0.66 -8.75 -15.26
C GLN A 281 -0.62 -9.56 -15.08
N ASN A 282 -1.39 -9.31 -14.02
CA ASN A 282 -2.64 -10.01 -13.73
C ASN A 282 -3.74 -9.07 -13.22
N SER A 283 -4.97 -9.59 -13.14
CA SER A 283 -6.16 -8.84 -12.72
C SER A 283 -6.06 -8.37 -11.27
N THR A 284 -5.40 -9.12 -10.39
CA THR A 284 -5.22 -8.77 -8.97
C THR A 284 -4.26 -7.60 -8.80
N GLN A 285 -3.13 -7.59 -9.51
CA GLN A 285 -2.18 -6.48 -9.55
C GLN A 285 -2.84 -5.21 -10.11
N ASN A 286 -3.67 -5.34 -11.14
CA ASN A 286 -4.48 -4.23 -11.66
C ASN A 286 -5.43 -3.67 -10.60
N LYS A 287 -6.20 -4.53 -9.93
CA LYS A 287 -7.11 -4.12 -8.85
C LYS A 287 -6.37 -3.42 -7.71
N LEU A 288 -5.21 -3.96 -7.30
CA LEU A 288 -4.38 -3.35 -6.26
C LEU A 288 -3.90 -1.95 -6.68
N LEU A 289 -3.35 -1.82 -7.89
CA LEU A 289 -2.88 -0.55 -8.43
C LEU A 289 -4.01 0.49 -8.47
N GLU A 290 -5.20 0.10 -8.93
CA GLU A 290 -6.37 0.98 -8.94
C GLU A 290 -6.85 1.35 -7.53
N CYS A 291 -6.82 0.43 -6.57
CA CYS A 291 -7.15 0.74 -5.18
C CYS A 291 -6.18 1.76 -4.58
N VAL A 292 -4.87 1.58 -4.80
CA VAL A 292 -3.83 2.51 -4.31
C VAL A 292 -4.00 3.88 -4.96
N LYS A 293 -4.23 3.95 -6.27
CA LYS A 293 -4.49 5.21 -6.98
C LYS A 293 -5.74 5.91 -6.47
N MET A 294 -6.89 5.22 -6.45
CA MET A 294 -8.18 5.80 -6.04
C MET A 294 -8.15 6.28 -4.59
N GLY A 295 -7.61 5.46 -3.68
CA GLY A 295 -7.48 5.85 -2.27
C GLY A 295 -6.57 7.06 -2.07
N SER A 296 -5.51 7.18 -2.87
CA SER A 296 -4.59 8.32 -2.79
C SER A 296 -5.15 9.58 -3.44
N ILE A 297 -5.82 9.47 -4.59
CA ILE A 297 -6.52 10.58 -5.24
C ILE A 297 -7.62 11.12 -4.33
N LYS A 298 -8.40 10.23 -3.71
CA LYS A 298 -9.42 10.61 -2.74
C LYS A 298 -8.81 11.38 -1.56
N PHE A 299 -7.73 10.86 -0.97
CA PHE A 299 -7.02 11.57 0.10
C PHE A 299 -6.61 12.99 -0.33
N TYR A 300 -6.01 13.14 -1.52
CA TYR A 300 -5.62 14.47 -2.01
C TYR A 300 -6.80 15.42 -2.11
N TYR A 301 -7.89 15.01 -2.77
CA TYR A 301 -9.07 15.86 -2.97
C TYR A 301 -9.76 16.22 -1.66
N ASP A 302 -9.87 15.27 -0.73
CA ASP A 302 -10.47 15.51 0.57
C ASP A 302 -9.66 16.58 1.35
N ASN A 303 -8.32 16.53 1.32
CA ASN A 303 -7.46 17.45 2.07
C ASN A 303 -7.24 18.81 1.39
N ILE A 304 -7.07 18.87 0.06
CA ILE A 304 -6.92 20.15 -0.67
C ILE A 304 -8.19 20.99 -0.56
N THR A 305 -9.35 20.34 -0.52
CA THR A 305 -10.64 21.01 -0.34
C THR A 305 -10.73 21.64 1.05
N VAL A 306 -10.39 20.87 2.09
CA VAL A 306 -10.32 21.38 3.48
C VAL A 306 -9.37 22.57 3.58
N PHE A 307 -8.17 22.46 3.02
CA PHE A 307 -7.18 23.54 3.02
C PHE A 307 -7.69 24.82 2.33
N ARG A 308 -8.32 24.69 1.16
CA ARG A 308 -8.93 25.83 0.45
C ARG A 308 -10.06 26.46 1.25
N THR A 309 -10.92 25.66 1.88
CA THR A 309 -11.98 26.17 2.74
C THR A 309 -11.41 26.93 3.95
N MET A 310 -10.32 26.43 4.55
CA MET A 310 -9.64 27.13 5.64
C MET A 310 -9.06 28.49 5.20
N LYS A 311 -8.46 28.57 4.00
CA LYS A 311 -8.00 29.85 3.42
C LYS A 311 -9.14 30.85 3.24
N ILE A 312 -10.27 30.41 2.67
CA ILE A 312 -11.45 31.27 2.51
C ILE A 312 -11.98 31.74 3.87
N ARG A 313 -11.99 30.87 4.88
CA ARG A 313 -12.40 31.26 6.24
C ARG A 313 -11.47 32.31 6.83
N LEU A 314 -10.17 32.17 6.62
CA LEU A 314 -9.18 33.15 7.05
C LEU A 314 -9.40 34.50 6.34
N GLU A 315 -9.56 34.50 5.02
CA GLU A 315 -9.85 35.71 4.23
C GLU A 315 -11.09 36.48 4.71
N ASN A 316 -12.11 35.76 5.17
CA ASN A 316 -13.33 36.37 5.71
C ASN A 316 -13.21 36.81 7.19
N ALA A 317 -12.25 36.26 7.94
CA ALA A 317 -12.14 36.45 9.39
C ALA A 317 -11.18 37.58 9.79
N VAL A 318 -10.23 37.96 8.94
CA VAL A 318 -9.20 38.96 9.26
C VAL A 318 -9.31 40.21 8.36
N PRO A 319 -8.90 41.40 8.86
CA PRO A 319 -8.88 42.63 8.07
C PRO A 319 -7.93 42.56 6.86
N PRO A 320 -8.17 43.36 5.79
CA PRO A 320 -7.33 43.39 4.59
C PRO A 320 -5.85 43.72 4.86
N GLU A 321 -5.56 44.52 5.88
CA GLU A 321 -4.19 44.87 6.26
C GLU A 321 -3.43 43.64 6.76
N VAL A 322 -4.09 42.80 7.57
CA VAL A 322 -3.52 41.56 8.11
C VAL A 322 -3.33 40.52 6.99
N LEU A 323 -4.26 40.44 6.04
CA LEU A 323 -4.10 39.59 4.85
C LEU A 323 -2.89 39.98 4.01
N THR A 324 -2.65 41.28 3.85
CA THR A 324 -1.48 41.79 3.12
C THR A 324 -0.19 41.40 3.84
N GLU A 325 -0.17 41.43 5.17
CA GLU A 325 0.97 41.02 5.98
C GLU A 325 1.23 39.50 5.93
N ILE A 326 0.17 38.68 6.01
CA ILE A 326 0.27 37.22 5.82
C ILE A 326 0.82 36.91 4.43
N GLN A 327 0.29 37.54 3.38
CA GLN A 327 0.76 37.31 2.01
C GLN A 327 2.22 37.77 1.82
N SER A 328 2.61 38.88 2.44
CA SER A 328 3.99 39.36 2.45
C SER A 328 4.93 38.33 3.05
N GLU A 329 4.56 37.71 4.18
CA GLU A 329 5.35 36.69 4.85
C GLU A 329 5.38 35.36 4.06
N VAL A 330 4.26 34.97 3.44
CA VAL A 330 4.22 33.83 2.52
C VAL A 330 5.18 34.04 1.35
N ASN A 331 5.17 35.24 0.74
CA ASN A 331 6.07 35.57 -0.37
C ASN A 331 7.54 35.55 0.06
N LYS A 332 7.85 36.05 1.26
CA LYS A 332 9.21 36.01 1.83
C LYS A 332 9.71 34.58 1.92
N ASN A 333 8.92 33.71 2.53
CA ASN A 333 9.28 32.32 2.73
C ASN A 333 9.44 31.57 1.39
N ALA A 334 8.60 31.85 0.40
CA ALA A 334 8.71 31.27 -0.94
C ALA A 334 9.99 31.72 -1.68
N ILE A 335 10.32 33.02 -1.64
CA ILE A 335 11.57 33.55 -2.23
C ILE A 335 12.78 32.93 -1.53
N ASN A 336 12.75 32.87 -0.20
CA ASN A 336 13.81 32.29 0.60
C ASN A 336 14.03 30.80 0.29
N GLY A 337 12.95 30.02 0.23
CA GLY A 337 12.99 28.60 -0.15
C GLY A 337 13.51 28.39 -1.58
N THR A 338 13.10 29.24 -2.52
CA THR A 338 13.58 29.19 -3.91
C THR A 338 15.10 29.42 -3.97
N TYR A 339 15.61 30.45 -3.26
CA TYR A 339 17.05 30.71 -3.21
C TYR A 339 17.81 29.53 -2.60
N ILE A 340 17.34 28.98 -1.47
CA ILE A 340 17.95 27.81 -0.83
C ILE A 340 18.02 26.63 -1.80
N TYR A 341 16.92 26.31 -2.47
CA TYR A 341 16.85 25.17 -3.40
C TYR A 341 17.79 25.35 -4.60
N VAL A 342 17.77 26.53 -5.23
CA VAL A 342 18.65 26.84 -6.36
C VAL A 342 20.12 26.81 -5.92
N LYS A 343 20.44 27.35 -4.74
CA LYS A 343 21.80 27.36 -4.21
C LYS A 343 22.31 25.95 -3.89
N GLN A 344 21.46 25.12 -3.28
CA GLN A 344 21.76 23.72 -3.02
C GLN A 344 22.03 22.96 -4.33
N LEU A 345 21.16 23.12 -5.34
CA LEU A 345 21.33 22.49 -6.64
C LEU A 345 22.65 22.88 -7.32
N ILE A 346 23.06 24.16 -7.22
CA ILE A 346 24.38 24.61 -7.71
C ILE A 346 25.50 23.90 -6.98
N MET A 347 25.45 23.82 -5.65
CA MET A 347 26.49 23.19 -4.86
C MET A 347 26.62 21.69 -5.18
N GLU A 348 25.51 20.96 -5.26
CA GLU A 348 25.48 19.56 -5.66
C GLU A 348 26.00 19.36 -7.09
N TYR A 349 25.62 20.23 -8.03
CA TYR A 349 26.14 20.21 -9.40
C TYR A 349 27.66 20.43 -9.45
N LEU A 350 28.19 21.39 -8.68
CA LEU A 350 29.62 21.66 -8.61
C LEU A 350 30.40 20.44 -8.07
N ILE A 351 29.88 19.79 -7.03
CA ILE A 351 30.47 18.56 -6.47
C ILE A 351 30.49 17.46 -7.55
N LEU A 352 29.37 17.22 -8.22
CA LEU A 352 29.27 16.21 -9.27
C LEU A 352 30.15 16.51 -10.48
N SER A 353 30.26 17.77 -10.88
CA SER A 353 31.13 18.20 -11.99
C SER A 353 32.61 17.99 -11.67
N GLN A 354 33.02 18.22 -10.42
CA GLN A 354 34.38 17.91 -9.95
C GLN A 354 34.69 16.41 -9.94
N LEU A 355 33.70 15.57 -9.58
CA LEU A 355 33.87 14.12 -9.52
C LEU A 355 33.84 13.43 -10.90
N HIS A 356 33.05 13.94 -11.84
CA HIS A 356 32.75 13.22 -13.09
C HIS A 356 33.00 14.01 -14.38
N HIS A 357 33.56 15.22 -14.32
CA HIS A 357 33.90 16.06 -15.47
C HIS A 357 32.72 16.27 -16.46
N PHE A 358 31.56 16.71 -15.94
CA PHE A 358 30.37 16.98 -16.75
C PHE A 358 30.51 18.21 -17.66
N GLN A 359 29.69 18.28 -18.71
CA GLN A 359 29.55 19.46 -19.57
C GLN A 359 28.85 20.62 -18.83
N ASN A 360 29.25 21.86 -19.12
CA ASN A 360 28.81 23.09 -18.44
C ASN A 360 27.39 23.58 -18.79
N GLU A 361 26.65 22.87 -19.64
CA GLU A 361 25.35 23.33 -20.16
C GLU A 361 24.31 23.60 -19.05
N LEU A 362 24.35 22.81 -17.97
CA LEU A 362 23.44 23.01 -16.83
C LEU A 362 23.83 24.24 -15.99
N ALA A 363 25.12 24.58 -15.93
CA ALA A 363 25.61 25.77 -15.23
C ALA A 363 25.05 27.05 -15.86
N ASP A 364 24.98 27.09 -17.21
CA ASP A 364 24.46 28.21 -17.97
C ASP A 364 22.97 28.47 -17.70
N VAL A 365 22.22 27.44 -17.29
CA VAL A 365 20.79 27.54 -16.93
C VAL A 365 20.61 27.94 -15.46
N ILE A 366 21.38 27.37 -14.54
CA ILE A 366 21.14 27.55 -13.09
C ILE A 366 21.74 28.86 -12.55
N LEU A 367 22.89 29.31 -13.06
CA LEU A 367 23.55 30.54 -12.58
C LEU A 367 22.68 31.80 -12.74
N PRO A 368 21.97 32.02 -13.87
CA PRO A 368 21.00 33.12 -13.97
C PRO A 368 19.87 33.02 -12.94
N CYS A 369 19.38 31.82 -12.65
CA CYS A 369 18.32 31.60 -11.65
C CYS A 369 18.79 31.99 -10.24
N GLU A 370 20.03 31.68 -9.88
CA GLU A 370 20.62 32.08 -8.59
C GLU A 370 20.74 33.59 -8.49
N LYS A 371 21.20 34.25 -9.55
CA LYS A 371 21.31 35.71 -9.58
C LYS A 371 19.96 36.39 -9.38
N VAL A 372 18.91 35.93 -10.07
CA VAL A 372 17.56 36.49 -9.95
C VAL A 372 17.00 36.25 -8.53
N SER A 373 17.08 35.02 -8.03
CA SER A 373 16.57 34.68 -6.70
C SER A 373 17.33 35.39 -5.58
N PHE A 374 18.64 35.61 -5.72
CA PHE A 374 19.46 36.39 -4.79
C PHE A 374 19.01 37.86 -4.73
N ILE A 375 18.83 38.50 -5.89
CA ILE A 375 18.41 39.91 -5.97
C ILE A 375 17.02 40.08 -5.32
N GLU A 376 16.09 39.19 -5.62
CA GLU A 376 14.74 39.25 -5.04
C GLU A 376 14.76 38.98 -3.54
N LEU A 377 15.57 38.04 -3.05
CA LEU A 377 15.77 37.83 -1.62
C LEU A 377 16.35 39.08 -0.95
N GLN A 378 17.38 39.69 -1.54
CA GLN A 378 18.01 40.90 -1.01
C GLN A 378 17.00 42.04 -0.87
N LYS A 379 16.22 42.33 -1.93
CA LYS A 379 15.14 43.33 -1.88
C LYS A 379 14.13 43.02 -0.78
N CYS A 380 13.72 41.76 -0.67
CA CYS A 380 12.70 41.29 0.26
C CYS A 380 13.14 41.43 1.73
N ILE A 381 14.41 41.16 2.04
CA ILE A 381 14.97 41.29 3.40
C ILE A 381 15.26 42.75 3.75
N THR A 382 15.87 43.52 2.83
CA THR A 382 16.20 44.94 3.05
C THR A 382 14.96 45.82 3.19
N ALA A 383 13.88 45.55 2.44
CA ALA A 383 12.61 46.27 2.58
C ALA A 383 11.97 46.14 3.98
N ARG A 384 12.39 45.14 4.78
CA ARG A 384 11.92 44.90 6.15
C ARG A 384 12.87 45.41 7.23
N ASN A 385 13.92 46.14 6.86
CA ASN A 385 15.00 46.56 7.76
C ASN A 385 15.68 45.39 8.50
N GLU A 386 15.66 44.19 7.90
CA GLU A 386 16.37 43.02 8.40
C GLU A 386 17.83 43.01 7.88
N ASP A 387 18.74 42.44 8.67
CA ASP A 387 20.16 42.32 8.28
C ASP A 387 20.34 41.18 7.26
N PHE A 388 20.53 41.57 6.00
CA PHE A 388 20.75 40.64 4.90
C PHE A 388 22.02 39.80 5.05
N SER A 389 23.10 40.36 5.60
CA SER A 389 24.35 39.63 5.80
C SER A 389 24.17 38.53 6.84
N LYS A 390 23.46 38.82 7.94
CA LYS A 390 23.11 37.81 8.94
C LYS A 390 22.19 36.72 8.36
N HIS A 391 21.23 37.10 7.51
CA HIS A 391 20.30 36.17 6.87
C HIS A 391 21.04 35.19 5.95
N ILE A 392 21.92 35.68 5.08
CA ILE A 392 22.73 34.83 4.18
C ILE A 392 23.64 33.89 4.96
N ASN A 393 24.31 34.36 6.03
CA ASN A 393 25.12 33.47 6.87
C ASN A 393 24.31 32.32 7.48
N THR A 394 23.04 32.56 7.82
CA THR A 394 22.14 31.52 8.34
C THR A 394 21.80 30.50 7.26
N ILE A 395 21.53 30.97 6.03
CA ILE A 395 21.30 30.09 4.88
C ILE A 395 22.54 29.25 4.58
N ASP A 396 23.73 29.86 4.51
CA ASP A 396 24.98 29.15 4.22
C ASP A 396 25.28 28.08 5.27
N THR A 397 25.02 28.37 6.55
CA THR A 397 25.15 27.39 7.63
C THR A 397 24.18 26.21 7.46
N PHE A 398 22.93 26.50 7.10
CA PHE A 398 21.92 25.47 6.83
C PHE A 398 22.29 24.60 5.62
N LEU A 399 22.70 25.22 4.51
CA LEU A 399 23.12 24.51 3.29
C LEU A 399 24.32 23.61 3.56
N LYS A 400 25.30 24.10 4.33
CA LYS A 400 26.46 23.30 4.71
C LYS A 400 26.06 22.04 5.48
N TYR A 401 25.16 22.17 6.45
CA TYR A 401 24.63 21.03 7.20
C TYR A 401 23.86 20.03 6.32
N GLN A 402 23.04 20.52 5.38
CA GLN A 402 22.31 19.67 4.42
C GLN A 402 23.27 18.88 3.52
N LEU A 403 24.30 19.54 2.98
CA LEU A 403 25.31 18.90 2.15
C LEU A 403 26.13 17.87 2.92
N GLU A 404 26.49 18.14 4.18
CA GLU A 404 27.16 17.18 5.06
C GLU A 404 26.31 15.89 5.26
N LEU A 405 24.99 16.02 5.42
CA LEU A 405 24.10 14.85 5.47
C LEU A 405 24.04 14.09 4.13
N GLN A 406 24.05 14.80 3.01
CA GLN A 406 24.02 14.22 1.67
C GLN A 406 25.37 13.63 1.21
N THR A 407 26.51 13.97 1.83
CA THR A 407 27.81 13.38 1.42
C THR A 407 27.82 11.86 1.49
N SER A 408 27.06 11.24 2.41
CA SER A 408 26.82 9.80 2.46
C SER A 408 26.18 9.23 1.18
N PHE A 409 25.29 10.00 0.55
CA PHE A 409 24.62 9.68 -0.71
C PHE A 409 25.56 9.84 -1.90
N PHE A 410 26.39 10.88 -1.92
CA PHE A 410 27.41 11.06 -2.95
C PHE A 410 28.48 9.95 -2.91
N THR A 411 28.89 9.47 -1.73
CA THR A 411 29.74 8.27 -1.64
C THR A 411 29.07 7.01 -2.20
N LEU A 412 27.77 6.84 -2.01
CA LEU A 412 27.03 5.70 -2.59
C LEU A 412 26.86 5.83 -4.10
N LEU A 413 26.68 7.06 -4.59
CA LEU A 413 26.61 7.37 -6.01
C LEU A 413 27.96 7.16 -6.71
N ASP A 414 29.07 7.56 -6.07
CA ASP A 414 30.42 7.26 -6.52
C ASP A 414 30.69 5.75 -6.57
N ILE A 415 30.27 4.99 -5.55
CA ILE A 415 30.38 3.53 -5.54
C ILE A 415 29.58 2.92 -6.70
N TRP A 416 28.37 3.43 -6.97
CA TRP A 416 27.54 2.97 -8.07
C TRP A 416 28.12 3.34 -9.44
N TYR A 417 28.62 4.56 -9.62
CA TYR A 417 29.22 5.06 -10.86
C TYR A 417 30.53 4.33 -11.19
N ASN A 418 31.40 4.11 -10.21
CA ASN A 418 32.63 3.33 -10.39
C ASN A 418 32.31 1.88 -10.79
N LYS A 419 31.27 1.29 -10.19
CA LYS A 419 30.79 -0.05 -10.56
C LYS A 419 30.16 -0.08 -11.95
N TYR A 420 29.51 1.01 -12.39
CA TYR A 420 28.96 1.16 -13.75
C TYR A 420 30.06 1.22 -14.82
N LEU A 421 31.16 1.93 -14.55
CA LEU A 421 32.32 2.00 -15.44
C LEU A 421 33.04 0.64 -15.58
N GLU A 422 33.07 -0.19 -14.54
CA GLU A 422 33.63 -1.55 -14.59
C GLU A 422 32.88 -2.50 -15.56
N TYR A 423 31.59 -2.24 -15.85
CA TYR A 423 30.77 -3.13 -16.68
C TYR A 423 30.76 -2.82 -18.18
N GLY A 424 31.50 -1.82 -18.65
CA GLY A 424 31.85 -1.63 -20.07
C GLY A 424 30.68 -1.40 -21.05
N ASN A 425 30.61 -0.19 -21.61
CA ASN A 425 29.94 0.16 -22.87
C ASN A 425 28.62 -0.59 -23.18
N ALA A 426 27.54 -0.18 -22.52
CA ALA A 426 26.21 -0.23 -23.12
C ALA A 426 25.63 1.17 -23.10
N THR A 427 25.22 1.66 -24.27
CA THR A 427 24.51 2.93 -24.49
C THR A 427 23.19 2.95 -23.72
N VAL A 428 23.26 3.26 -22.43
CA VAL A 428 22.09 3.48 -21.57
C VAL A 428 21.99 4.98 -21.34
N ARG A 429 20.99 5.61 -21.97
CA ARG A 429 20.58 6.97 -21.65
C ARG A 429 20.39 7.09 -20.14
N PHE A 430 20.93 8.16 -19.55
CA PHE A 430 20.62 8.59 -18.19
C PHE A 430 19.16 8.29 -17.87
N PRO A 431 18.84 7.46 -16.86
CA PRO A 431 17.47 7.35 -16.40
C PRO A 431 17.11 8.73 -15.82
N CYS A 432 16.27 9.49 -16.52
CA CYS A 432 15.69 10.74 -16.02
C CYS A 432 15.04 10.59 -14.63
N THR A 433 14.86 9.36 -14.13
CA THR A 433 14.34 9.03 -12.81
C THR A 433 15.25 9.42 -11.65
N MET A 434 16.57 9.62 -11.83
CA MET A 434 17.43 10.11 -10.75
C MET A 434 17.38 11.63 -10.56
N LEU A 435 17.10 12.38 -11.63
CA LEU A 435 16.82 13.82 -11.56
C LEU A 435 15.44 14.14 -10.97
N LEU A 436 14.56 13.14 -10.85
CA LEU A 436 13.22 13.25 -10.26
C LEU A 436 13.18 13.02 -8.74
N MET A 437 14.35 12.83 -8.10
CA MET A 437 14.48 12.80 -6.63
C MET A 437 15.11 14.07 -6.04
N LEU A 438 15.50 15.02 -6.90
CA LEU A 438 15.61 16.44 -6.56
C LEU A 438 14.25 17.08 -6.84
#